data_AF-A0AAW2BQR6-F1
#
_entry.id   AF-A0AAW2BQR6-F1
#
_cell.length_a   1.000
_cell.length_b   1.000
_cell.length_c   1.000
_cell.angle_alpha   90.00
_cell.angle_beta   90.00
_cell.angle_gamma   90.00
#
_symmetry.space_group_name_H-M   'P 1'
#
loop_
_entity.id
_entity.type
_entity.pdbx_description
1 polymer ?
#
loop_
_entity_poly.entity_id
_entity_poly.type
_entity_poly.pdbx_seq_one_letter_code
_entity_poly.pdbx_strand_id
1 'polypeptide(L)' 'LGEMMPTQSWETTMDLERRLLKQLVVEDAAEANVVFSSLMGSRVDFRKELIQNSASMINLNQLDI' A
#
# COMPACT_ATOMS: atom_id res chain seq x y z
N LEU A 1 -0.69 6.68 -13.89
CA LEU A 1 -0.05 5.95 -15.02
C LEU A 1 -0.67 6.30 -16.37
N GLY A 2 -2.00 6.28 -16.51
CA GLY A 2 -2.65 6.65 -17.80
C GLY A 2 -2.41 8.08 -18.28
N GLU A 3 -1.93 8.96 -17.40
CA GLU A 3 -1.54 10.34 -17.72
C GLU A 3 -0.09 10.45 -18.26
N MET A 4 0.70 9.37 -18.20
CA MET A 4 2.09 9.37 -18.64
C MET A 4 2.19 8.85 -20.08
N MET A 5 3.10 9.45 -20.86
CA MET A 5 3.43 8.94 -22.19
C MET A 5 4.11 7.56 -22.08
N PRO A 6 3.99 6.69 -23.09
CA PRO A 6 4.60 5.36 -23.06
C PRO A 6 6.11 5.37 -22.79
N THR A 7 6.84 6.34 -23.37
CA THR A 7 8.28 6.52 -23.15
C THR A 7 8.60 6.89 -21.69
N GLN A 8 7.81 7.78 -21.09
CA GLN A 8 7.97 8.17 -19.69
C GLN A 8 7.71 6.99 -18.75
N SER A 9 6.67 6.19 -19.01
CA SER A 9 6.40 4.99 -18.21
C SER A 9 7.54 3.97 -18.33
N TRP A 10 8.08 3.78 -19.55
CA TRP A 10 9.19 2.89 -19.80
C TRP A 10 10.43 3.30 -18.99
N GLU A 11 10.87 4.55 -19.16
CA GLU A 11 12.10 5.08 -18.55
C GLU A 11 12.05 5.12 -17.01
N THR A 12 10.86 5.25 -16.42
CA THR A 12 10.72 5.43 -14.96
C THR A 12 10.33 4.16 -14.22
N THR A 13 9.53 3.27 -14.82
CA THR A 13 8.95 2.13 -14.11
C THR A 13 9.29 0.76 -14.73
N MET A 14 9.68 0.70 -16.02
CA MET A 14 9.86 -0.57 -16.72
C MET A 14 11.32 -0.91 -17.05
N ASP A 15 12.17 0.09 -17.30
CA ASP A 15 13.59 -0.08 -17.59
C ASP A 15 14.31 -0.80 -16.44
N LEU A 16 14.92 -1.95 -16.72
CA LEU A 16 15.62 -2.79 -15.73
C LEU A 16 16.74 -2.04 -15.01
N GLU A 17 17.42 -1.12 -15.69
CA GLU A 17 18.55 -0.38 -15.14
C GLU A 17 18.13 0.79 -14.24
N ARG A 18 16.89 1.28 -14.40
CA ARG A 18 16.41 2.51 -13.74
C ARG A 18 15.22 2.30 -12.82
N ARG A 19 14.46 1.22 -13.00
CA ARG A 19 13.25 0.95 -12.21
C ARG A 19 13.60 0.66 -10.76
N LEU A 20 12.73 1.12 -9.88
CA LEU A 20 12.78 0.82 -8.44
C LEU A 20 11.67 -0.17 -8.12
N LEU A 21 12.03 -1.39 -7.73
CA LEU A 21 11.09 -2.42 -7.31
C LEU A 21 11.21 -2.65 -5.79
N LYS A 22 10.07 -2.68 -5.09
CA LYS A 22 9.99 -3.09 -3.69
C LYS A 22 9.43 -4.50 -3.62
N GLN A 23 10.22 -5.44 -3.13
CA GLN A 23 9.74 -6.81 -2.88
C GLN A 23 8.99 -6.83 -1.54
N LEU A 24 7.76 -7.30 -1.56
CA LEU A 24 6.96 -7.47 -0.34
C LEU A 24 7.24 -8.83 0.28
N VAL A 25 7.38 -8.84 1.61
CA VAL A 25 7.55 -10.05 2.43
C VAL A 25 6.42 -10.09 3.44
N VAL A 26 5.88 -11.29 3.68
CA VAL A 26 4.88 -11.53 4.72
C VAL A 26 5.58 -12.20 5.89
N GLU A 27 5.75 -11.47 6.99
CA GLU A 27 6.43 -11.96 8.18
C GLU A 27 5.52 -12.88 9.01
N ASP A 28 4.26 -12.47 9.21
CA ASP A 28 3.23 -13.25 9.88
C ASP A 28 1.97 -13.33 9.02
N ALA A 29 1.62 -14.54 8.59
CA ALA A 29 0.45 -14.79 7.76
C ALA A 29 -0.88 -14.63 8.52
N ALA A 30 -0.91 -14.95 9.82
CA ALA A 30 -2.11 -14.82 10.64
C ALA A 30 -2.41 -13.33 10.90
N GLU A 31 -1.39 -12.56 11.26
CA GLU A 31 -1.53 -11.10 11.42
C GLU A 31 -1.96 -10.44 10.12
N ALA A 32 -1.29 -10.76 8.99
CA ALA A 32 -1.64 -10.23 7.69
C ALA A 32 -3.12 -10.52 7.34
N ASN A 33 -3.60 -11.73 7.60
CA ASN A 33 -5.00 -12.11 7.33
C ASN A 33 -6.00 -11.29 8.18
N VAL A 34 -5.67 -10.99 9.43
CA VAL A 34 -6.49 -10.12 10.29
C VAL A 34 -6.54 -8.70 9.73
N VAL A 35 -5.40 -8.16 9.32
CA VAL A 35 -5.30 -6.82 8.71
C VAL A 35 -6.11 -6.77 7.39
N PHE A 36 -5.94 -7.76 6.51
CA PHE A 36 -6.71 -7.87 5.27
C PHE A 36 -8.21 -7.94 5.53
N SER A 37 -8.66 -8.78 6.47
CA SER A 37 -10.08 -8.91 6.79
C SER A 37 -10.66 -7.62 7.37
N SER A 38 -9.87 -6.89 8.15
CA SER A 38 -10.27 -5.62 8.77
C SER A 38 -10.41 -4.50 7.73
N LEU A 39 -9.47 -4.42 6.79
CA LEU A 39 -9.43 -3.35 5.77
C LEU A 39 -10.23 -3.67 4.50
N MET A 40 -10.36 -4.94 4.13
CA MET A 40 -10.96 -5.36 2.86
C MET A 40 -12.20 -6.25 3.05
N GLY A 41 -12.57 -6.57 4.30
CA GLY A 41 -13.73 -7.41 4.60
C GLY A 41 -15.08 -6.72 4.37
N SER A 42 -16.15 -7.48 4.56
CA SER A 42 -17.53 -7.03 4.31
C SER A 42 -18.07 -6.05 5.35
N ARG A 43 -17.47 -5.98 6.54
CA ARG A 43 -17.93 -5.12 7.65
C ARG A 43 -17.50 -3.66 7.46
N VAL A 44 -18.32 -2.91 6.74
CA VAL A 44 -18.07 -1.50 6.39
C VAL A 44 -17.91 -0.60 7.63
N ASP A 45 -18.76 -0.77 8.65
CA ASP A 45 -18.77 0.14 9.81
C ASP A 45 -17.49 0.01 10.64
N PHE A 46 -17.04 -1.23 10.87
CA PHE A 46 -15.78 -1.51 11.54
C PHE A 46 -14.58 -0.88 10.81
N ARG A 47 -14.56 -0.97 9.47
CA ARG A 47 -13.53 -0.31 8.66
C ARG A 47 -13.58 1.21 8.76
N LYS A 48 -14.78 1.81 8.76
CA LYS A 48 -14.93 3.27 8.92
C LYS A 48 -14.38 3.73 10.26
N GLU A 49 -14.70 3.04 11.34
CA GLU A 49 -14.17 3.33 12.68
C GLU A 49 -12.65 3.23 12.70
N LEU A 50 -12.07 2.17 12.12
CA LEU A 50 -10.62 2.01 11.99
C LEU A 50 -9.96 3.20 11.27
N ILE A 51 -10.48 3.59 10.11
CA ILE A 51 -9.93 4.71 9.33
C ILE A 51 -10.00 6.01 10.15
N GLN A 52 -11.13 6.31 10.79
CA GLN A 52 -11.31 7.55 11.56
C GLN A 52 -10.38 7.62 12.77
N ASN A 53 -10.20 6.49 13.46
CA ASN A 53 -9.35 6.44 14.66
C ASN A 53 -7.86 6.46 14.31
N SER A 54 -7.44 5.82 13.23
CA SER A 54 -6.04 5.71 12.84
C SER A 54 -5.54 6.89 12.00
N ALA A 55 -6.39 7.54 11.21
CA ALA A 55 -5.96 8.58 10.27
C ALA A 55 -5.25 9.78 10.93
N SER A 56 -5.65 10.15 12.15
CA SER A 56 -5.04 11.25 12.90
C SER A 56 -3.77 10.86 13.66
N MET A 57 -3.52 9.56 13.84
CA MET A 57 -2.40 9.01 14.60
C MET A 57 -1.22 8.57 13.73
N ILE A 58 -1.39 8.58 12.40
CA ILE A 58 -0.33 8.18 11.47
C ILE A 58 0.78 9.23 11.48
N ASN A 59 1.97 8.80 11.87
CA ASN A 59 3.20 9.56 11.65
C ASN A 59 3.81 9.12 10.32
N LEU A 60 3.86 10.04 9.35
CA LEU A 60 4.41 9.76 8.02
C LEU A 60 5.89 9.34 8.06
N ASN A 61 6.65 9.79 9.06
CA ASN A 61 8.06 9.43 9.22
C ASN A 61 8.26 8.01 9.79
N GLN A 62 7.18 7.36 10.25
CA GLN A 62 7.19 5.97 10.72
C GLN A 62 6.72 5.00 9.63
N LEU A 63 6.34 5.51 8.45
CA LEU A 63 5.99 4.69 7.31
C LEU A 63 7.21 4.63 6.38
N ASP A 64 7.61 3.43 5.96
CA ASP A 64 8.67 3.21 4.98
C ASP A 64 8.22 3.60 3.56
N ILE A 65 7.91 4.88 3.36
CA ILE A 65 7.50 5.50 2.09
C ILE A 65 8.66 6.32 1.51
#